data_AF-A0AAQ3L3S2-F1
#
_entry.id   AF-A0AAQ3L3S2-F1
#
_cell.length_a   1.000
_cell.length_b   1.000
_cell.length_c   1.000
_cell.angle_alpha   90.00
_cell.angle_beta   90.00
_cell.angle_gamma   90.00
#
_symmetry.space_group_name_H-M   'P 1'
#
loop_
_entity.id
_entity.type
_entity.pdbx_description
1 polymer ?
#
loop_
_entity_poly.entity_id
_entity_poly.type
_entity_poly.pdbx_seq_one_letter_code
_entity_poly.pdbx_strand_id
1 'polypeptide(L)'
;MAAAAKQSSVSGKGEPVLKIERVASQPSDQNARTTKADLNAELHINNAVFTARATVPLLPLRRAETLTEERSGSGADMAVGKNKRISKGKKGGKKKTVDPFSKKDWYDIKAPSVFSVRNVGKTLVSRTQGTKIASEGLKHRVFEVSLADLQNDEDQAYRKIRLRAEDVQGKNVLTNFWGMNFTTDKLRSLVRKWQTLIESHVDVKTTDNYTLRMFCIAFTKRRPNQVKRTCYAQSSQIRQIRRKMREIMVNQATTCDLKDLVQKFIPEVIGKEIEKATSSIFPLQNVFIRKVKILKAPKFDLGKLMEVHGDYKEDIGVKVDRPAEDTPMEGEEVVVGA
;
A
#
# COMPACT_ATOMS: atom_id res chain seq x y z
N MET A 1 69.44 7.79 -23.71
CA MET A 1 70.32 6.73 -24.26
C MET A 1 71.65 6.78 -23.53
N ALA A 2 72.17 5.60 -23.16
CA ALA A 2 73.43 5.30 -22.44
C ALA A 2 73.48 5.76 -20.96
N ALA A 3 73.31 4.96 -19.89
CA ALA A 3 73.65 3.58 -19.50
C ALA A 3 75.03 3.42 -18.80
N ALA A 4 74.95 2.79 -17.61
CA ALA A 4 75.97 2.03 -16.87
C ALA A 4 77.12 2.81 -16.21
N ALA A 5 77.74 2.39 -15.12
CA ALA A 5 77.50 1.44 -14.03
C ALA A 5 78.69 1.64 -13.07
N LYS A 6 78.50 1.65 -11.75
CA LYS A 6 79.61 1.46 -10.81
C LYS A 6 79.13 0.69 -9.59
N GLN A 7 79.53 -0.58 -9.55
CA GLN A 7 79.56 -1.42 -8.35
C GLN A 7 80.84 -1.09 -7.57
N SER A 8 80.73 -1.03 -6.24
CA SER A 8 81.84 -1.33 -5.34
C SER A 8 81.30 -1.94 -4.05
N SER A 9 81.67 -3.21 -3.87
CA SER A 9 81.51 -4.09 -2.72
C SER A 9 82.22 -3.60 -1.46
N VAL A 10 81.64 -3.81 -0.28
CA VAL A 10 82.37 -4.30 0.92
C VAL A 10 81.46 -5.23 1.73
N SER A 11 82.12 -6.27 2.21
CA SER A 11 81.74 -7.48 2.94
C SER A 11 80.96 -7.30 4.25
N GLY A 12 80.21 -8.35 4.59
CA GLY A 12 79.40 -8.44 5.81
C GLY A 12 80.14 -8.83 7.09
N LYS A 13 79.35 -8.96 8.16
CA LYS A 13 79.59 -9.78 9.35
C LYS A 13 78.35 -9.74 10.26
N GLY A 14 77.79 -10.91 10.55
CA GLY A 14 77.31 -11.27 11.89
C GLY A 14 75.90 -10.84 12.31
N GLU A 15 74.95 -11.77 12.18
CA GLU A 15 73.91 -11.94 13.20
C GLU A 15 74.56 -12.19 14.58
N PRO A 16 73.87 -11.83 15.67
CA PRO A 16 73.51 -12.92 16.57
C PRO A 16 72.03 -12.94 16.96
N VAL A 17 71.46 -14.13 16.78
CA VAL A 17 70.28 -14.66 17.45
C VAL A 17 70.45 -14.56 18.97
N LEU A 18 69.51 -13.91 19.67
CA LEU A 18 69.32 -14.12 21.11
C LEU A 18 67.88 -14.59 21.38
N LYS A 19 67.84 -15.81 21.91
CA LYS A 19 66.69 -16.55 22.40
C LYS A 19 66.41 -16.16 23.86
N ILE A 20 65.12 -16.02 24.15
CA ILE A 20 64.42 -16.43 25.38
C ILE A 20 64.68 -15.60 26.65
N GLU A 21 63.62 -14.90 27.10
CA GLU A 21 63.04 -15.19 28.41
C GLU A 21 61.54 -14.88 28.44
N ARG A 22 60.76 -15.87 28.88
CA ARG A 22 59.33 -15.79 29.15
C ARG A 22 59.14 -15.10 30.51
N VAL A 23 58.46 -13.96 30.55
CA VAL A 23 57.81 -13.48 31.76
C VAL A 23 56.30 -13.61 31.57
N ALA A 24 55.74 -14.62 32.23
CA ALA A 24 54.32 -14.77 32.43
C ALA A 24 53.84 -13.71 33.42
N SER A 25 53.09 -12.72 32.95
CA SER A 25 52.26 -11.86 33.80
C SER A 25 50.80 -12.21 33.55
N GLN A 26 50.18 -12.76 34.58
CA GLN A 26 48.79 -13.21 34.65
C GLN A 26 47.81 -12.07 34.32
N PRO A 27 46.71 -12.33 33.61
CA PRO A 27 45.58 -11.40 33.57
C PRO A 27 44.89 -11.40 34.94
N SER A 28 44.76 -10.22 35.53
CA SER A 28 44.00 -10.01 36.77
C SER A 28 42.51 -10.26 36.51
N ASP A 29 42.03 -11.42 36.96
CA ASP A 29 40.63 -11.74 37.17
C ASP A 29 40.04 -10.83 38.26
N GLN A 30 39.51 -9.68 37.87
CA GLN A 30 38.61 -8.90 38.70
C GLN A 30 37.50 -8.32 37.82
N ASN A 31 36.47 -9.15 37.56
CA ASN A 31 35.05 -8.78 37.52
C ASN A 31 34.23 -9.93 36.94
N ALA A 32 34.25 -11.07 37.62
CA ALA A 32 33.33 -12.17 37.41
C ALA A 32 32.74 -12.57 38.77
N ARG A 33 31.79 -11.77 39.27
CA ARG A 33 30.90 -12.10 40.41
C ARG A 33 29.68 -11.17 40.39
N THR A 34 28.91 -11.18 39.31
CA THR A 34 27.48 -10.83 39.42
C THR A 34 26.78 -12.08 39.92
N THR A 35 26.33 -12.00 41.16
CA THR A 35 25.72 -13.06 41.93
C THR A 35 24.40 -13.50 41.27
N LYS A 36 24.01 -14.76 41.48
CA LYS A 36 22.70 -15.34 41.11
C LYS A 36 21.49 -14.56 41.67
N ALA A 37 21.69 -13.48 42.43
CA ALA A 37 20.65 -12.58 42.93
C ALA A 37 20.17 -11.57 41.86
N ASP A 38 21.03 -11.18 40.92
CA ASP A 38 20.64 -10.21 39.87
C ASP A 38 19.84 -10.86 38.72
N LEU A 39 19.92 -12.19 38.59
CA LEU A 39 19.12 -12.96 37.63
C LEU A 39 17.67 -13.22 38.10
N ASN A 40 17.36 -13.01 39.38
CA ASN A 40 16.01 -13.22 39.92
C ASN A 40 15.21 -11.92 40.18
N ALA A 41 15.82 -10.74 39.98
CA ALA A 41 15.14 -9.46 40.11
C ALA A 41 14.56 -8.92 38.77
N GLU A 42 15.04 -9.37 37.61
CA GLU A 42 14.43 -9.03 36.31
C GLU A 42 13.32 -9.99 35.86
N LEU A 43 13.08 -11.08 36.61
CA LEU A 43 11.98 -12.03 36.37
C LEU A 43 10.67 -11.69 37.12
N HIS A 44 10.62 -10.61 37.91
CA HIS A 44 9.41 -10.18 38.63
C HIS A 44 8.77 -8.88 38.15
N ILE A 45 9.28 -8.26 37.08
CA ILE A 45 8.61 -7.10 36.45
C ILE A 45 7.92 -7.48 35.11
N ASN A 46 8.26 -8.63 34.54
CA ASN A 46 7.70 -9.08 33.25
C ASN A 46 6.52 -10.07 33.36
N ASN A 47 6.06 -10.40 34.58
CA ASN A 47 4.84 -11.22 34.78
C ASN A 47 3.57 -10.39 35.05
N ALA A 48 3.64 -9.06 35.01
CA ALA A 48 2.48 -8.19 35.22
C ALA A 48 1.88 -7.59 33.92
N VAL A 49 2.41 -7.92 32.74
CA VAL A 49 1.90 -7.36 31.46
C VAL A 49 1.51 -8.43 30.42
N PHE A 50 1.66 -9.72 30.74
CA PHE A 50 1.33 -10.82 29.81
C PHE A 50 0.00 -11.54 30.08
N THR A 51 -0.83 -11.06 31.02
CA THR A 51 -2.18 -11.61 31.28
C THR A 51 -3.24 -10.51 31.29
N ALA A 52 -3.34 -9.74 30.21
CA ALA A 52 -4.48 -8.83 30.00
C ALA A 52 -4.75 -8.55 28.52
N ARG A 53 -5.09 -9.60 27.74
CA ARG A 53 -5.91 -9.48 26.51
C ARG A 53 -6.17 -10.85 25.86
N ALA A 54 -7.11 -11.60 26.41
CA ALA A 54 -7.82 -12.65 25.68
C ALA A 54 -9.13 -12.99 26.42
N THR A 55 -10.18 -12.21 26.17
CA THR A 55 -11.58 -12.66 26.19
C THR A 55 -12.43 -11.46 25.79
N VAL A 56 -13.04 -11.54 24.60
CA VAL A 56 -14.14 -10.66 24.20
C VAL A 56 -15.41 -11.37 24.67
N PRO A 57 -16.20 -10.82 25.60
CA PRO A 57 -17.53 -11.35 25.86
C PRO A 57 -18.49 -10.79 24.81
N LEU A 58 -19.16 -11.73 24.14
CA LEU A 58 -20.36 -11.50 23.35
C LEU A 58 -21.40 -10.73 24.16
N LEU A 59 -21.92 -9.64 23.58
CA LEU A 59 -23.09 -8.92 24.06
C LEU A 59 -24.31 -9.86 24.08
N PRO A 60 -25.00 -10.04 25.23
CA PRO A 60 -26.31 -10.68 25.24
C PRO A 60 -27.40 -9.66 24.90
N LEU A 61 -28.31 -10.10 24.04
CA LEU A 61 -29.62 -9.51 23.76
C LEU A 61 -30.36 -9.21 25.08
N ARG A 62 -30.64 -7.93 25.34
CA ARG A 62 -31.59 -7.53 26.40
C ARG A 62 -33.01 -7.82 25.93
N ARG A 63 -33.52 -8.96 26.40
CA ARG A 63 -34.93 -9.29 26.56
C ARG A 63 -35.42 -8.53 27.80
N ALA A 64 -36.39 -7.64 27.64
CA ALA A 64 -37.02 -6.93 28.74
C ALA A 64 -38.17 -7.79 29.29
N GLU A 65 -37.99 -8.31 30.49
CA GLU A 65 -39.04 -8.90 31.32
C GLU A 65 -39.29 -7.97 32.52
N THR A 66 -40.44 -7.31 32.47
CA THR A 66 -41.46 -7.30 33.53
C THR A 66 -40.99 -7.05 34.97
N LEU A 67 -41.27 -5.84 35.46
CA LEU A 67 -41.62 -5.62 36.86
C LEU A 67 -43.01 -5.01 36.94
N THR A 68 -43.81 -5.73 37.70
CA THR A 68 -45.16 -5.49 38.19
C THR A 68 -45.23 -4.22 39.03
N GLU A 69 -46.17 -3.34 38.70
CA GLU A 69 -46.84 -2.51 39.71
C GLU A 69 -48.34 -2.61 39.47
N GLU A 70 -49.01 -3.12 40.50
CA GLU A 70 -50.45 -3.22 40.63
C GLU A 70 -51.07 -1.82 40.67
N ARG A 71 -52.04 -1.55 39.80
CA ARG A 71 -53.14 -0.61 40.11
C ARG A 71 -54.45 -1.10 39.51
N SER A 72 -55.33 -1.43 40.43
CA SER A 72 -56.78 -1.62 40.37
C SER A 72 -57.52 -0.97 39.18
N GLY A 73 -58.40 -1.75 38.55
CA GLY A 73 -59.41 -1.25 37.61
C GLY A 73 -60.25 -2.38 37.04
N SER A 74 -61.37 -2.66 37.70
CA SER A 74 -62.40 -3.64 37.38
C SER A 74 -62.89 -3.65 35.93
N GLY A 75 -63.19 -4.84 35.43
CA GLY A 75 -63.65 -5.09 34.07
C GLY A 75 -65.03 -4.56 33.72
N ALA A 76 -65.24 -4.42 32.42
CA ALA A 76 -66.54 -4.48 31.78
C ALA A 76 -66.38 -5.25 30.46
N ASP A 77 -67.16 -6.32 30.36
CA ASP A 77 -67.45 -7.09 29.16
C ASP A 77 -68.06 -6.17 28.07
N MET A 78 -67.99 -6.55 26.79
CA MET A 78 -69.07 -6.38 25.80
C MET A 78 -68.60 -6.61 24.35
N ALA A 79 -69.14 -7.71 23.80
CA ALA A 79 -69.75 -7.84 22.47
C ALA A 79 -68.91 -7.52 21.21
N VAL A 80 -68.52 -8.60 20.52
CA VAL A 80 -68.07 -8.61 19.12
C VAL A 80 -69.22 -8.20 18.19
N GLY A 81 -69.25 -6.91 17.84
CA GLY A 81 -70.10 -6.33 16.81
C GLY A 81 -69.49 -6.50 15.42
N LYS A 82 -70.13 -7.34 14.60
CA LYS A 82 -69.88 -7.49 13.16
C LYS A 82 -69.98 -6.13 12.45
N ASN A 83 -68.98 -5.78 11.64
CA ASN A 83 -69.24 -4.99 10.43
C ASN A 83 -68.59 -5.63 9.20
N LYS A 84 -69.47 -5.98 8.27
CA LYS A 84 -69.27 -6.74 7.05
C LYS A 84 -69.05 -5.75 5.91
N ARG A 85 -67.98 -5.97 5.13
CA ARG A 85 -67.65 -5.35 3.82
C ARG A 85 -67.29 -3.85 3.81
N ILE A 86 -65.99 -3.59 3.71
CA ILE A 86 -65.44 -2.73 2.64
C ILE A 86 -64.40 -3.56 1.89
N SER A 87 -64.48 -3.48 0.56
CA SER A 87 -63.74 -4.19 -0.49
C SER A 87 -62.43 -4.86 -0.08
N LYS A 88 -62.25 -6.13 -0.49
CA LYS A 88 -60.95 -6.79 -0.62
C LYS A 88 -60.01 -5.91 -1.45
N GLY A 89 -59.32 -4.97 -0.80
CA GLY A 89 -58.14 -4.32 -1.31
C GLY A 89 -57.13 -5.42 -1.56
N LYS A 90 -56.79 -5.62 -2.83
CA LYS A 90 -55.81 -6.56 -3.34
C LYS A 90 -54.61 -6.61 -2.39
N LYS A 91 -54.54 -7.68 -1.59
CA LYS A 91 -53.46 -8.00 -0.65
C LYS A 91 -52.15 -7.72 -1.37
N GLY A 92 -51.41 -6.72 -0.88
CA GLY A 92 -50.32 -6.02 -1.56
C GLY A 92 -49.56 -6.96 -2.50
N GLY A 93 -49.63 -6.65 -3.80
CA GLY A 93 -48.94 -7.43 -4.81
C GLY A 93 -47.51 -7.64 -4.36
N LYS A 94 -47.12 -8.92 -4.19
CA LYS A 94 -45.72 -9.30 -3.95
C LYS A 94 -44.89 -8.42 -4.88
N LYS A 95 -44.08 -7.51 -4.31
CA LYS A 95 -43.12 -6.72 -5.09
C LYS A 95 -42.49 -7.71 -6.05
N LYS A 96 -42.68 -7.53 -7.36
CA LYS A 96 -42.07 -8.42 -8.36
C LYS A 96 -40.61 -8.56 -7.93
N THR A 97 -40.15 -9.79 -7.76
CA THR A 97 -38.75 -10.07 -7.43
C THR A 97 -37.95 -9.65 -8.65
N VAL A 98 -37.63 -8.36 -8.73
CA VAL A 98 -36.83 -7.78 -9.79
C VAL A 98 -35.38 -8.11 -9.48
N ASP A 99 -34.72 -8.75 -10.43
CA ASP A 99 -33.30 -9.10 -10.33
C ASP A 99 -32.48 -7.86 -9.91
N PRO A 100 -31.75 -7.92 -8.79
CA PRO A 100 -30.87 -6.85 -8.36
C PRO A 100 -29.87 -6.37 -9.42
N PHE A 101 -29.43 -7.21 -10.36
CA PHE A 101 -28.50 -6.79 -11.42
C PHE A 101 -29.14 -5.85 -12.45
N SER A 102 -30.44 -5.99 -12.73
CA SER A 102 -31.17 -5.08 -13.63
C SER A 102 -31.22 -3.64 -13.13
N LYS A 103 -30.97 -3.42 -11.83
CA LYS A 103 -30.96 -2.11 -11.18
C LYS A 103 -29.56 -1.53 -11.05
N LYS A 104 -28.52 -2.21 -11.54
CA LYS A 104 -27.12 -1.76 -11.41
C LYS A 104 -26.61 -1.28 -12.75
N ASP A 105 -25.87 -0.18 -12.71
CA ASP A 105 -25.14 0.37 -13.85
C ASP A 105 -23.64 0.05 -13.71
N TRP A 106 -22.99 -0.12 -14.86
CA TRP A 106 -21.57 -0.40 -14.96
C TRP A 106 -20.77 0.88 -15.13
N TYR A 107 -19.66 0.95 -14.38
CA TYR A 107 -18.71 2.06 -14.37
C TYR A 107 -17.30 1.55 -14.60
N ASP A 108 -16.54 2.22 -15.45
CA ASP A 108 -15.16 1.88 -15.76
C ASP A 108 -14.22 2.66 -14.83
N ILE A 109 -13.34 1.94 -14.13
CA ILE A 109 -12.36 2.52 -13.22
C ILE A 109 -11.11 2.93 -14.01
N LYS A 110 -10.73 4.20 -13.88
CA LYS A 110 -9.58 4.77 -14.58
C LYS A 110 -8.45 5.10 -13.61
N ALA A 111 -7.27 4.60 -13.91
CA ALA A 111 -6.03 4.88 -13.20
C ALA A 111 -5.42 6.24 -13.63
N PRO A 112 -4.67 6.90 -12.74
CA PRO A 112 -3.81 8.04 -13.06
C PRO A 112 -2.91 7.85 -14.28
N SER A 113 -2.56 8.95 -14.95
CA SER A 113 -1.57 8.99 -16.06
C SER A 113 -0.18 8.49 -15.72
N VAL A 114 0.13 8.32 -14.43
CA VAL A 114 1.42 7.78 -13.95
C VAL A 114 1.60 6.31 -14.32
N PHE A 115 0.51 5.59 -14.56
CA PHE A 115 0.52 4.19 -14.96
C PHE A 115 0.27 4.07 -16.47
N SER A 116 0.89 3.08 -17.12
CA SER A 116 0.70 2.87 -18.56
C SER A 116 -0.71 2.38 -18.89
N VAL A 117 -1.23 1.42 -18.13
CA VAL A 117 -2.60 0.91 -18.31
C VAL A 117 -3.57 1.76 -17.49
N ARG A 118 -4.38 2.57 -18.18
CA ARG A 118 -5.41 3.40 -17.55
C ARG A 118 -6.66 2.64 -17.17
N ASN A 119 -6.98 1.55 -17.86
CA ASN A 119 -8.19 0.78 -17.61
C ASN A 119 -7.92 -0.27 -16.54
N VAL A 120 -8.39 -0.01 -15.32
CA VAL A 120 -8.11 -0.89 -14.17
C VAL A 120 -9.12 -2.03 -14.07
N GLY A 121 -10.38 -1.73 -14.39
CA GLY A 121 -11.47 -2.70 -14.29
C GLY A 121 -12.83 -2.02 -14.30
N LYS A 122 -13.88 -2.80 -14.00
CA LYS A 122 -15.27 -2.33 -13.98
C LYS A 122 -15.89 -2.52 -12.61
N THR A 123 -16.78 -1.60 -12.23
CA THR A 123 -17.57 -1.71 -11.01
C THR A 123 -19.05 -1.54 -11.30
N LEU A 124 -19.85 -2.21 -10.48
CA LEU A 124 -21.29 -2.16 -10.51
C LEU A 124 -21.81 -1.37 -9.31
N VAL A 125 -22.67 -0.40 -9.58
CA VAL A 125 -23.37 0.38 -8.55
C VAL A 125 -24.83 0.51 -8.91
N SER A 126 -25.68 0.56 -7.88
CA SER A 126 -27.12 0.76 -8.07
C SER A 126 -27.39 2.05 -8.84
N ARG A 127 -28.25 1.97 -9.86
CA ARG A 127 -28.72 3.11 -10.62
C ARG A 127 -29.28 4.17 -9.69
N THR A 128 -29.04 5.44 -10.02
CA THR A 128 -29.56 6.58 -9.28
C THR A 128 -31.09 6.48 -9.17
N GLN A 129 -31.60 6.45 -7.94
CA GLN A 129 -33.03 6.40 -7.65
C GLN A 129 -33.36 7.41 -6.56
N GLY A 130 -34.18 8.40 -6.90
CA GLY A 130 -34.57 9.47 -5.98
C GLY A 130 -33.36 10.22 -5.43
N THR A 131 -33.20 10.21 -4.11
CA THR A 131 -32.13 10.92 -3.39
C THR A 131 -30.81 10.14 -3.31
N LYS A 132 -30.76 8.88 -3.75
CA LYS A 132 -29.53 8.08 -3.73
C LYS A 132 -28.83 8.15 -5.07
N ILE A 133 -27.77 8.94 -5.14
CA ILE A 133 -26.97 9.14 -6.35
C ILE A 133 -25.90 8.04 -6.45
N ALA A 134 -25.78 7.43 -7.63
CA ALA A 134 -24.79 6.38 -7.88
C ALA A 134 -23.34 6.87 -7.72
N SER A 135 -23.06 8.11 -8.11
CA SER A 135 -21.70 8.70 -8.04
C SER A 135 -21.21 8.86 -6.61
N GLU A 136 -22.05 9.28 -5.68
CA GLU A 136 -21.70 9.38 -4.25
C GLU A 136 -21.37 8.00 -3.67
N GLY A 137 -22.10 6.97 -4.09
CA GLY A 137 -21.84 5.59 -3.69
C GLY A 137 -20.52 5.02 -4.21
N LEU A 138 -19.96 5.57 -5.30
CA LEU A 138 -18.68 5.17 -5.90
C LEU A 138 -17.49 5.91 -5.30
N LYS A 139 -17.68 7.20 -4.98
CA LYS A 139 -16.62 8.03 -4.41
C LYS A 139 -16.10 7.41 -3.11
N HIS A 140 -14.81 7.61 -2.89
CA HIS A 140 -14.07 7.13 -1.73
C HIS A 140 -13.94 5.61 -1.57
N ARG A 141 -14.45 4.80 -2.50
CA ARG A 141 -14.08 3.38 -2.58
C ARG A 141 -12.60 3.24 -2.90
N VAL A 142 -11.97 2.24 -2.30
CA VAL A 142 -10.56 1.93 -2.51
C VAL A 142 -10.46 0.63 -3.28
N PHE A 143 -9.82 0.69 -4.43
CA PHE A 143 -9.51 -0.44 -5.30
C PHE A 143 -8.06 -0.87 -5.05
N GLU A 144 -7.84 -2.17 -4.93
CA GLU A 144 -6.50 -2.76 -4.76
C GLU A 144 -6.18 -3.54 -6.02
N VAL A 145 -5.13 -3.14 -6.72
CA VAL A 145 -4.69 -3.76 -7.98
C VAL A 145 -3.19 -3.98 -7.94
N SER A 146 -2.72 -5.01 -8.63
CA SER A 146 -1.29 -5.26 -8.73
C SER A 146 -0.62 -4.23 -9.64
N LEU A 147 0.66 -3.92 -9.41
CA LEU A 147 1.41 -3.04 -10.29
C LEU A 147 1.65 -3.72 -11.65
N ALA A 148 1.80 -5.05 -11.68
CA ALA A 148 1.94 -5.80 -12.92
C ALA A 148 0.76 -5.57 -13.87
N ASP A 149 -0.47 -5.58 -13.37
CA ASP A 149 -1.66 -5.34 -14.22
C ASP A 149 -1.73 -3.88 -14.72
N LEU A 150 -1.08 -2.95 -14.03
CA LEU A 150 -1.06 -1.52 -14.37
C LEU A 150 0.08 -1.14 -15.31
N GLN A 151 1.15 -1.95 -15.38
CA GLN A 151 2.36 -1.65 -16.13
C GLN A 151 2.73 -2.73 -17.18
N ASN A 152 2.05 -3.87 -17.16
CA ASN A 152 2.35 -5.08 -17.94
C ASN A 152 3.73 -5.70 -17.65
N ASP A 153 4.33 -5.37 -16.50
CA ASP A 153 5.61 -5.92 -16.06
C ASP A 153 5.40 -6.92 -14.90
N GLU A 154 5.66 -8.21 -15.14
CA GLU A 154 5.44 -9.27 -14.14
C GLU A 154 6.40 -9.21 -12.94
N ASP A 155 7.59 -8.65 -13.13
CA ASP A 155 8.61 -8.53 -12.08
C ASP A 155 8.11 -7.73 -10.87
N GLN A 156 7.15 -6.82 -11.07
CA GLN A 156 6.56 -5.97 -10.03
C GLN A 156 5.19 -6.47 -9.53
N ALA A 157 4.80 -7.71 -9.84
CA ALA A 157 3.51 -8.29 -9.42
C ALA A 157 3.28 -8.29 -7.90
N TYR A 158 4.35 -8.34 -7.10
CA TYR A 158 4.26 -8.35 -5.64
C TYR A 158 3.89 -6.99 -5.02
N ARG A 159 3.77 -5.93 -5.82
CA ARG A 159 3.37 -4.60 -5.36
C ARG A 159 1.90 -4.40 -5.63
N LYS A 160 1.14 -4.13 -4.56
CA LYS A 160 -0.27 -3.80 -4.63
C LYS A 160 -0.48 -2.31 -4.42
N ILE A 161 -1.13 -1.67 -5.37
CA ILE A 161 -1.44 -0.24 -5.33
C ILE A 161 -2.90 -0.09 -4.91
N ARG A 162 -3.14 0.84 -3.99
CA ARG A 162 -4.47 1.23 -3.53
C ARG A 162 -4.85 2.53 -4.20
N LEU A 163 -5.86 2.49 -5.04
CA LEU A 163 -6.41 3.63 -5.75
C LEU A 163 -7.76 4.00 -5.12
N ARG A 164 -7.96 5.27 -4.76
CA ARG A 164 -9.23 5.76 -4.22
C ARG A 164 -9.99 6.49 -5.31
N ALA A 165 -11.28 6.19 -5.48
CA ALA A 165 -12.16 6.99 -6.33
C ALA A 165 -12.37 8.38 -5.72
N GLU A 166 -12.08 9.43 -6.48
CA GLU A 166 -12.30 10.81 -6.05
C GLU A 166 -13.45 11.46 -6.81
N ASP A 167 -13.49 11.23 -8.13
CA ASP A 167 -14.55 11.79 -8.96
C ASP A 167 -15.10 10.78 -9.99
N VAL A 168 -16.31 11.07 -10.47
CA VAL A 168 -17.02 10.24 -11.47
C VAL A 168 -17.50 11.14 -12.60
N GLN A 169 -16.99 10.89 -13.81
CA GLN A 169 -17.36 11.60 -15.04
C GLN A 169 -18.13 10.65 -15.95
N GLY A 170 -19.44 10.86 -16.07
CA GLY A 170 -20.32 9.95 -16.82
C GLY A 170 -20.25 8.52 -16.26
N LYS A 171 -19.65 7.60 -17.03
CA LYS A 171 -19.41 6.20 -16.63
C LYS A 171 -17.97 5.92 -16.18
N ASN A 172 -17.07 6.90 -16.28
CA ASN A 172 -15.67 6.78 -15.89
C ASN A 172 -15.46 7.24 -14.45
N VAL A 173 -14.75 6.43 -13.66
CA VAL A 173 -14.38 6.76 -12.28
C VAL A 173 -12.90 7.13 -12.26
N LEU A 174 -12.61 8.39 -11.93
CA LEU A 174 -11.25 8.88 -11.78
C LEU A 174 -10.73 8.52 -10.40
N THR A 175 -9.57 7.88 -10.37
CA THR A 175 -8.93 7.44 -9.13
C THR A 175 -7.63 8.17 -8.86
N ASN A 176 -7.28 8.29 -7.58
CA ASN A 176 -6.02 8.86 -7.12
C ASN A 176 -5.26 7.84 -6.26
N PHE A 177 -3.94 8.00 -6.17
CA PHE A 177 -3.10 7.15 -5.35
C PHE A 177 -3.43 7.33 -3.87
N TRP A 178 -3.77 6.24 -3.17
CA TRP A 178 -4.08 6.25 -1.73
C TRP A 178 -3.03 5.56 -0.87
N GLY A 179 -2.33 4.58 -1.46
CA GLY A 179 -1.25 3.89 -0.77
C GLY A 179 -0.71 2.71 -1.57
N MET A 180 0.31 2.08 -0.99
CA MET A 180 1.01 0.94 -1.57
C MET A 180 1.24 -0.11 -0.50
N ASN A 181 1.09 -1.38 -0.86
CA ASN A 181 1.37 -2.54 -0.02
C ASN A 181 2.21 -3.56 -0.79
N PHE A 182 3.00 -4.35 -0.05
CA PHE A 182 3.55 -5.60 -0.56
C PHE A 182 2.54 -6.74 -0.41
N THR A 183 2.64 -7.73 -1.30
CA THR A 183 1.99 -9.02 -1.12
C THR A 183 2.61 -9.79 0.06
N THR A 184 1.86 -10.71 0.65
CA THR A 184 2.28 -11.47 1.83
C THR A 184 3.31 -12.53 1.49
N ASP A 185 3.19 -13.15 0.33
CA ASP A 185 4.12 -14.12 -0.27
C ASP A 185 5.52 -13.53 -0.46
N LYS A 186 5.65 -12.35 -1.09
CA LYS A 186 6.95 -11.70 -1.28
C LYS A 186 7.61 -11.34 0.04
N LEU A 187 6.85 -10.83 1.02
CA LEU A 187 7.42 -10.51 2.33
C LEU A 187 7.96 -11.78 3.01
N ARG A 188 7.18 -12.87 2.99
CA ARG A 188 7.56 -14.15 3.60
C ARG A 188 8.77 -14.79 2.91
N SER A 189 8.93 -14.61 1.60
CA SER A 189 10.09 -15.17 0.87
C SER A 189 11.40 -14.40 1.10
N LEU A 190 11.31 -13.10 1.36
CA LEU A 190 12.46 -12.23 1.68
C LEU A 190 12.97 -12.44 3.10
N VAL A 191 12.06 -12.62 4.07
CA VAL A 191 12.42 -12.84 5.49
C VAL A 191 12.94 -14.27 5.68
N ARG A 192 14.25 -14.42 5.55
CA ARG A 192 14.98 -15.67 5.83
C ARG A 192 15.72 -15.62 7.16
N LYS A 193 15.99 -16.80 7.73
CA LYS A 193 16.86 -16.96 8.91
C LYS A 193 18.32 -16.62 8.56
N TRP A 194 19.16 -16.42 9.58
CA TRP A 194 20.62 -16.20 9.47
C TRP A 194 21.07 -14.85 8.90
N GLN A 195 20.15 -13.91 8.75
CA GLN A 195 20.40 -12.52 8.38
C GLN A 195 19.65 -11.59 9.34
N THR A 196 20.15 -10.38 9.54
CA THR A 196 19.43 -9.34 10.27
C THR A 196 18.41 -8.64 9.38
N LEU A 197 17.22 -8.40 9.95
CA LEU A 197 16.15 -7.57 9.38
C LEU A 197 16.28 -6.15 9.93
N ILE A 198 16.26 -5.16 9.04
CA ILE A 198 16.30 -3.74 9.39
C ILE A 198 15.03 -3.07 8.90
N GLU A 199 14.23 -2.61 9.84
CA GLU A 199 13.01 -1.84 9.60
C GLU A 199 13.23 -0.36 9.93
N SER A 200 12.64 0.51 9.11
CA SER A 200 12.52 1.94 9.37
C SER A 200 11.15 2.45 8.93
N HIS A 201 10.66 3.48 9.63
CA HIS A 201 9.44 4.18 9.29
C HIS A 201 9.70 5.69 9.34
N VAL A 202 9.02 6.43 8.48
CA VAL A 202 9.10 7.88 8.39
C VAL A 202 7.73 8.44 8.07
N ASP A 203 7.40 9.56 8.71
CA ASP A 203 6.28 10.41 8.36
C ASP A 203 6.80 11.61 7.58
N VAL A 204 6.33 11.77 6.35
CA VAL A 204 6.75 12.87 5.46
C VAL A 204 5.52 13.62 4.97
N LYS A 205 5.67 14.92 4.78
CA LYS A 205 4.70 15.75 4.07
C LYS A 205 5.26 16.06 2.69
N THR A 206 4.48 15.83 1.64
CA THR A 206 4.81 16.27 0.29
C THR A 206 4.49 17.76 0.13
N THR A 207 5.00 18.35 -0.94
CA THR A 207 4.68 19.70 -1.45
C THR A 207 3.18 19.94 -1.59
N ASP A 208 2.43 18.94 -2.08
CA ASP A 208 0.97 18.95 -2.20
C ASP A 208 0.20 18.88 -0.88
N ASN A 209 0.89 18.89 0.27
CA ASN A 209 0.32 18.73 1.61
C ASN A 209 -0.30 17.35 1.89
N TYR A 210 0.08 16.30 1.15
CA TYR A 210 -0.23 14.93 1.57
C TYR A 210 0.75 14.49 2.67
N THR A 211 0.22 13.99 3.79
CA THR A 211 1.07 13.41 4.83
C THR A 211 1.10 11.88 4.67
N LEU A 212 2.28 11.35 4.33
CA LEU A 212 2.52 9.95 4.03
C LEU A 212 3.35 9.30 5.14
N ARG A 213 2.98 8.08 5.53
CA ARG A 213 3.83 7.18 6.33
C ARG A 213 4.42 6.11 5.44
N MET A 214 5.73 6.14 5.28
CA MET A 214 6.48 5.16 4.49
C MET A 214 7.19 4.17 5.41
N PHE A 215 7.16 2.90 5.04
CA PHE A 215 7.86 1.81 5.72
C PHE A 215 8.90 1.24 4.77
N CYS A 216 10.16 1.23 5.20
CA CYS A 216 11.24 0.61 4.46
C CYS A 216 11.77 -0.62 5.21
N ILE A 217 12.05 -1.67 4.44
CA ILE A 217 12.69 -2.90 4.91
C ILE A 217 13.99 -3.08 4.14
N ALA A 218 15.01 -3.53 4.86
CA ALA A 218 16.27 -3.96 4.30
C ALA A 218 16.74 -5.27 4.97
N PHE A 219 17.46 -6.08 4.21
CA PHE A 219 18.15 -7.26 4.72
C PHE A 219 19.65 -7.11 4.56
N THR A 220 20.38 -7.83 5.40
CA THR A 220 21.84 -7.86 5.34
C THR A 220 22.31 -8.83 4.25
N LYS A 221 23.30 -8.42 3.46
CA LYS A 221 23.85 -9.23 2.38
C LYS A 221 25.06 -10.01 2.87
N ARG A 222 25.11 -11.29 2.52
CA ARG A 222 26.30 -12.12 2.77
C ARG A 222 27.44 -11.69 1.84
N ARG A 223 28.65 -11.51 2.38
CA ARG A 223 29.82 -11.20 1.56
C ARG A 223 30.31 -12.46 0.84
N PRO A 224 30.77 -12.36 -0.42
CA PRO A 224 31.48 -13.47 -1.05
C PRO A 224 32.72 -13.76 -0.19
N ASN A 225 32.97 -15.03 0.14
CA ASN A 225 34.04 -15.51 1.05
C ASN A 225 33.76 -15.41 2.56
N GLN A 226 32.53 -15.15 2.97
CA GLN A 226 32.17 -15.22 4.39
C GLN A 226 32.08 -16.69 4.88
N VAL A 227 32.99 -17.06 5.79
CA VAL A 227 33.06 -18.40 6.42
C VAL A 227 31.84 -18.69 7.30
N LYS A 228 31.43 -17.71 8.11
CA LYS A 228 30.24 -17.85 8.97
C LYS A 228 28.98 -17.99 8.12
N ARG A 229 28.12 -18.95 8.48
CA ARG A 229 26.79 -19.13 7.86
C ARG A 229 25.85 -17.95 8.16
N THR A 230 26.09 -17.26 9.28
CA THR A 230 25.27 -16.15 9.74
C THR A 230 25.87 -14.80 9.36
N CYS A 231 25.01 -13.85 9.01
CA CYS A 231 25.36 -12.48 8.69
C CYS A 231 24.49 -11.52 9.51
N TYR A 232 24.92 -11.24 10.75
CA TYR A 232 24.21 -10.35 11.65
C TYR A 232 24.97 -9.02 11.77
N ALA A 233 24.26 -7.91 11.58
CA ALA A 233 24.77 -6.57 11.87
C ALA A 233 24.76 -6.32 13.39
N GLN A 234 25.74 -5.57 13.88
CA GLN A 234 25.75 -5.13 15.27
C GLN A 234 24.64 -4.09 15.53
N SER A 235 24.16 -4.00 16.77
CA SER A 235 23.10 -3.06 17.17
C SER A 235 23.46 -1.59 16.87
N SER A 236 24.74 -1.22 16.99
CA SER A 236 25.25 0.11 16.62
C SER A 236 25.09 0.39 15.12
N GLN A 237 25.49 -0.55 14.27
CA GLN A 237 25.35 -0.49 12.82
C GLN A 237 23.88 -0.40 12.40
N ILE A 238 22.99 -1.19 13.02
CA ILE A 238 21.54 -1.15 12.75
C ILE A 238 20.97 0.25 13.03
N ARG A 239 21.37 0.89 14.13
CA ARG A 239 20.93 2.27 14.47
C ARG A 239 21.45 3.30 13.46
N GLN A 240 22.71 3.19 13.04
CA GLN A 240 23.29 4.08 12.03
C GLN A 240 22.60 3.92 10.67
N ILE A 241 22.36 2.69 10.23
CA ILE A 241 21.63 2.39 8.99
C ILE A 241 20.22 2.97 9.07
N ARG A 242 19.48 2.76 10.16
CA ARG A 242 18.15 3.35 10.35
C ARG A 242 18.16 4.87 10.30
N ARG A 243 19.21 5.53 10.78
CA ARG A 243 19.33 7.00 10.67
C ARG A 243 19.47 7.43 9.21
N LYS A 244 20.39 6.83 8.46
CA LYS A 244 20.59 7.10 7.02
C LYS A 244 19.35 6.79 6.18
N MET A 245 18.67 5.68 6.45
CA MET A 245 17.43 5.32 5.75
C MET A 245 16.36 6.39 5.92
N ARG A 246 16.16 6.89 7.14
CA ARG A 246 15.17 7.94 7.39
C ARG A 246 15.52 9.24 6.69
N GLU A 247 16.79 9.63 6.73
CA GLU A 247 17.29 10.85 6.08
C GLU A 247 17.05 10.85 4.57
N ILE A 248 17.44 9.77 3.88
CA ILE A 248 17.24 9.64 2.42
C ILE A 248 15.74 9.64 2.08
N MET A 249 14.92 8.95 2.87
CA MET A 249 13.47 8.91 2.66
C MET A 249 12.82 10.29 2.84
N VAL A 250 13.25 11.08 3.83
CA VAL A 250 12.76 12.45 4.01
C VAL A 250 13.17 13.31 2.82
N ASN A 251 14.47 13.32 2.48
CA ASN A 251 15.02 14.18 1.43
C ASN A 251 14.36 13.93 0.07
N GLN A 252 14.09 12.67 -0.29
CA GLN A 252 13.47 12.33 -1.57
C GLN A 252 11.96 12.60 -1.63
N ALA A 253 11.28 12.61 -0.48
CA ALA A 253 9.82 12.73 -0.43
C ALA A 253 9.31 14.14 -0.08
N THR A 254 10.11 14.99 0.57
CA THR A 254 9.72 16.38 0.86
C THR A 254 9.77 17.28 -0.36
N THR A 255 10.67 17.00 -1.30
CA THR A 255 10.89 17.84 -2.49
C THR A 255 9.93 17.55 -3.64
N CYS A 256 9.14 16.47 -3.54
CA CYS A 256 8.36 15.95 -4.65
C CYS A 256 6.86 15.96 -4.36
N ASP A 257 6.10 16.14 -5.44
CA ASP A 257 4.66 15.97 -5.48
C ASP A 257 4.28 14.49 -5.32
N LEU A 258 3.00 14.21 -5.06
CA LEU A 258 2.54 12.83 -4.91
C LEU A 258 2.75 12.03 -6.21
N LYS A 259 2.56 12.68 -7.36
CA LYS A 259 2.75 12.11 -8.70
C LYS A 259 4.19 11.63 -8.91
N ASP A 260 5.15 12.52 -8.68
CA ASP A 260 6.58 12.26 -8.87
C ASP A 260 7.10 11.23 -7.86
N LEU A 261 6.57 11.26 -6.63
CA LEU A 261 6.94 10.29 -5.61
C LEU A 261 6.50 8.87 -5.99
N VAL A 262 5.30 8.71 -6.59
CA VAL A 262 4.85 7.42 -7.13
C VAL A 262 5.74 6.97 -8.30
N GLN A 263 6.13 7.89 -9.19
CA GLN A 263 7.08 7.57 -10.26
C GLN A 263 8.44 7.11 -9.73
N LYS A 264 8.89 7.57 -8.56
CA LYS A 264 10.11 7.05 -7.89
C LYS A 264 9.89 5.69 -7.24
N PHE A 265 8.67 5.34 -6.84
CA PHE A 265 8.34 4.06 -6.21
C PHE A 265 8.34 2.88 -7.19
N ILE A 266 7.96 3.10 -8.45
CA ILE A 266 7.85 2.06 -9.50
C ILE A 266 9.23 1.45 -9.84
N PRO A 267 10.26 2.22 -10.23
CA PRO A 267 11.62 1.71 -10.52
C PRO A 267 12.51 1.57 -9.27
N GLU A 268 11.96 1.83 -8.08
CA GLU A 268 12.62 1.65 -6.78
C GLU A 268 13.88 2.50 -6.58
N VAL A 269 13.90 3.72 -7.11
CA VAL A 269 15.07 4.62 -7.04
C VAL A 269 15.49 4.86 -5.58
N ILE A 270 14.53 5.06 -4.68
CA ILE A 270 14.78 5.27 -3.25
C ILE A 270 15.46 4.05 -2.61
N GLY A 271 15.08 2.83 -3.01
CA GLY A 271 15.70 1.61 -2.49
C GLY A 271 17.18 1.51 -2.89
N LYS A 272 17.47 1.78 -4.16
CA LYS A 272 18.83 1.77 -4.73
C LYS A 272 19.73 2.85 -4.11
N GLU A 273 19.20 4.04 -3.84
CA GLU A 273 19.93 5.11 -3.15
C GLU A 273 20.31 4.73 -1.73
N ILE A 274 19.37 4.12 -1.00
CA ILE A 274 19.64 3.61 0.35
C ILE A 274 20.74 2.55 0.32
N GLU A 275 20.70 1.60 -0.63
CA GLU A 275 21.75 0.58 -0.77
C GLU A 275 23.14 1.19 -0.99
N LYS A 276 23.25 2.18 -1.87
CA LYS A 276 24.51 2.89 -2.13
C LYS A 276 25.02 3.60 -0.87
N ALA A 277 24.19 4.39 -0.18
CA ALA A 277 24.61 5.16 0.99
C ALA A 277 24.96 4.31 2.22
N THR A 278 24.33 3.14 2.35
CA THR A 278 24.51 2.22 3.48
C THR A 278 25.62 1.19 3.27
N SER A 279 26.02 0.94 2.02
CA SER A 279 27.12 0.03 1.66
C SER A 279 28.42 0.29 2.43
N SER A 280 28.70 1.55 2.75
CA SER A 280 29.84 2.01 3.57
C SER A 280 29.85 1.44 5.00
N ILE A 281 28.67 1.22 5.59
CA ILE A 281 28.54 0.70 6.96
C ILE A 281 28.45 -0.83 6.91
N PHE A 282 27.48 -1.33 6.15
CA PHE A 282 27.22 -2.76 6.03
C PHE A 282 26.53 -3.03 4.68
N PRO A 283 26.91 -4.09 3.94
CA PRO A 283 26.26 -4.41 2.68
C PRO A 283 24.82 -4.88 2.92
N LEU A 284 23.86 -4.20 2.28
CA LEU A 284 22.45 -4.56 2.31
C LEU A 284 22.02 -5.22 0.99
N GLN A 285 20.90 -5.92 1.04
CA GLN A 285 20.19 -6.46 -0.12
C GLN A 285 18.68 -6.30 0.09
N ASN A 286 17.94 -6.29 -1.02
CA ASN A 286 16.48 -6.26 -1.03
C ASN A 286 15.93 -5.07 -0.22
N VAL A 287 16.42 -3.87 -0.51
CA VAL A 287 15.93 -2.65 0.13
C VAL A 287 14.69 -2.16 -0.61
N PHE A 288 13.53 -2.30 0.04
CA PHE A 288 12.25 -1.92 -0.56
C PHE A 288 11.42 -1.03 0.36
N ILE A 289 10.58 -0.21 -0.26
CA ILE A 289 9.48 0.46 0.44
C ILE A 289 8.33 -0.54 0.54
N ARG A 290 8.21 -1.20 1.69
CA ARG A 290 7.21 -2.23 1.96
C ARG A 290 5.78 -1.69 1.89
N LYS A 291 5.57 -0.49 2.45
CA LYS A 291 4.23 0.05 2.62
C LYS A 291 4.24 1.56 2.63
N VAL A 292 3.25 2.16 1.99
CA VAL A 292 2.98 3.59 2.04
C VAL A 292 1.52 3.78 2.41
N LYS A 293 1.26 4.61 3.41
CA LYS A 293 -0.08 5.00 3.85
C LYS A 293 -0.22 6.52 3.77
N ILE A 294 -1.28 7.02 3.15
CA ILE A 294 -1.71 8.40 3.40
C ILE A 294 -2.37 8.46 4.78
N LEU A 295 -1.87 9.33 5.65
CA LEU A 295 -2.46 9.62 6.96
C LEU A 295 -3.48 10.76 6.86
N LYS A 296 -3.12 11.82 6.14
CA LYS A 296 -3.96 12.99 5.91
C LYS A 296 -3.83 13.38 4.44
N ALA A 297 -4.98 13.53 3.81
CA ALA A 297 -5.10 14.11 2.48
C ALA A 297 -5.45 15.60 2.63
N PRO A 298 -4.94 16.47 1.74
CA PRO A 298 -5.38 17.86 1.64
C PRO A 298 -6.85 17.94 1.19
N LYS A 299 -7.39 19.16 1.16
CA LYS A 299 -8.73 19.39 0.60
C LYS A 299 -8.78 18.94 -0.85
N PHE A 300 -9.89 18.35 -1.24
CA PHE A 300 -10.12 17.90 -2.61
C PHE A 300 -10.10 19.09 -3.56
N ASP A 301 -9.27 19.00 -4.60
CA ASP A 301 -9.14 20.00 -5.65
C ASP A 301 -9.33 19.30 -7.00
N LEU A 302 -10.33 19.76 -7.74
CA LEU A 302 -10.66 19.23 -9.07
C LEU A 302 -9.55 19.52 -10.08
N GLY A 303 -8.87 20.67 -9.99
CA GLY A 303 -7.82 21.07 -10.94
C GLY A 303 -6.65 20.08 -10.90
N LYS A 304 -6.13 19.83 -9.69
CA LYS A 304 -5.04 18.86 -9.48
C LYS A 304 -5.41 17.44 -9.90
N LEU A 305 -6.67 17.04 -9.72
CA LEU A 305 -7.13 15.72 -10.18
C LEU A 305 -7.12 15.64 -11.71
N MET A 306 -7.58 16.68 -12.42
CA MET A 306 -7.59 16.68 -13.89
C MET A 306 -6.17 16.66 -14.47
N GLU A 307 -5.19 17.32 -13.84
CA GLU A 307 -3.78 17.26 -14.27
C GLU A 307 -3.21 15.83 -14.23
N VAL A 308 -3.65 15.03 -13.25
CA VAL A 308 -3.22 13.64 -13.12
C VAL A 308 -3.90 12.73 -14.15
N HIS A 309 -5.03 13.14 -14.72
CA HIS A 309 -5.80 12.36 -15.70
C HIS A 309 -5.79 12.98 -17.12
N GLY A 310 -5.00 14.02 -17.34
CA GLY A 310 -5.09 15.03 -18.42
C GLY A 310 -5.07 14.61 -19.89
N ASP A 311 -5.18 13.32 -20.23
CA ASP A 311 -5.32 12.87 -21.63
C ASP A 311 -6.65 12.16 -21.91
N TYR A 312 -7.71 12.43 -21.14
CA TYR A 312 -9.05 12.10 -21.61
C TYR A 312 -9.47 13.13 -22.67
N LYS A 313 -8.95 12.96 -23.89
CA LYS A 313 -9.78 13.27 -25.05
C LYS A 313 -10.94 12.30 -24.95
N GLU A 314 -12.11 12.81 -24.59
CA GLU A 314 -13.34 12.11 -24.89
C GLU A 314 -13.24 11.70 -26.37
N ASP A 315 -13.35 10.39 -26.65
CA ASP A 315 -13.74 9.92 -27.98
C ASP A 315 -15.18 10.42 -28.20
N ILE A 316 -15.31 11.73 -28.44
CA ILE A 316 -16.52 12.37 -28.93
C ILE A 316 -16.74 11.72 -30.28
N GLY A 317 -17.83 10.95 -30.35
CA GLY A 317 -18.13 10.05 -31.44
C GLY A 317 -17.79 10.62 -32.81
N VAL A 318 -17.06 9.82 -33.58
CA VAL A 318 -16.99 9.97 -35.02
C VAL A 318 -18.43 10.13 -35.52
N LYS A 319 -18.76 11.31 -36.05
CA LYS A 319 -20.03 11.53 -36.74
C LYS A 319 -20.05 10.54 -37.90
N VAL A 320 -20.85 9.50 -37.76
CA VAL A 320 -21.26 8.70 -38.90
C VAL A 320 -22.23 9.58 -39.67
N ASP A 321 -21.75 10.17 -40.76
CA ASP A 321 -22.62 10.88 -41.70
C ASP A 321 -23.64 9.86 -42.23
N ARG A 322 -24.91 10.13 -41.97
CA ARG A 322 -26.03 9.35 -42.47
C ARG A 322 -26.06 9.54 -44.00
N PRO A 323 -26.00 8.47 -44.82
CA PRO A 323 -26.17 8.61 -46.26
C PRO A 323 -27.56 9.18 -46.54
N ALA A 324 -27.59 10.29 -47.29
CA ALA A 324 -28.83 10.93 -47.72
C ALA A 324 -29.53 10.03 -48.74
N GLU A 325 -30.81 9.73 -48.48
CA GLU A 325 -31.73 9.14 -49.45
C GLU A 325 -32.12 10.18 -50.52
N ASP A 326 -32.12 9.69 -51.77
CA ASP A 326 -32.99 10.02 -52.89
C ASP A 326 -33.11 11.47 -53.40
N THR A 327 -32.38 11.75 -54.48
CA THR A 327 -32.82 12.70 -55.52
C THR A 327 -33.60 11.94 -56.60
N PRO A 328 -34.88 12.25 -56.86
CA PRO A 328 -35.59 11.74 -58.03
C PRO A 328 -35.10 12.48 -59.28
N MET A 329 -34.56 11.75 -60.26
CA MET A 329 -34.28 12.31 -61.60
C MET A 329 -35.60 12.45 -62.38
N GLU A 330 -35.87 13.69 -62.80
CA GLU A 330 -36.92 14.07 -63.75
C GLU A 330 -36.69 13.41 -65.11
N GLY A 331 -37.80 13.12 -65.80
CA GLY A 331 -37.85 12.22 -66.96
C GLY A 331 -37.19 12.74 -68.24
N GLU A 332 -36.64 11.79 -69.00
CA GLU A 332 -36.25 12.01 -70.40
C GLU A 332 -37.50 12.05 -71.30
N GLU A 333 -37.63 13.16 -72.03
CA GLU A 333 -38.59 13.33 -73.12
C GLU A 333 -38.25 12.42 -74.30
N VAL A 334 -39.30 11.82 -74.84
CA VAL A 334 -39.31 11.09 -76.12
C VAL A 334 -39.07 12.09 -77.26
N VAL A 335 -38.08 11.83 -78.12
CA VAL A 335 -38.03 12.41 -79.47
C VAL A 335 -37.77 11.32 -80.50
N VAL A 336 -38.69 11.28 -81.47
CA VAL A 336 -38.84 10.37 -82.60
C VAL A 336 -38.00 10.81 -83.80
N GLY A 337 -37.49 9.85 -84.58
CA GLY A 337 -37.08 10.01 -85.99
C GLY A 337 -35.56 9.97 -86.22
N ALA A 338 -35.00 9.32 -87.24
CA ALA A 338 -35.55 8.69 -88.45
C ALA A 338 -34.65 7.51 -88.89
#